data_AF-A0A699YTN6-F1
#
_entry.id   AF-A0A699YTN6-F1
#
_cell.length_a   1.000
_cell.length_b   1.000
_cell.length_c   1.000
_cell.angle_alpha   90.00
_cell.angle_beta   90.00
_cell.angle_gamma   90.00
#
_symmetry.space_group_name_H-M   'P 1'
#
loop_
_entity.id
_entity.type
_entity.pdbx_description
1 polymer ?
#
loop_
_entity_poly.entity_id
_entity_poly.type
_entity_poly.pdbx_seq_one_letter_code
_entity_poly.pdbx_strand_id
1 'polypeptide(L)'
;MSGRIMRLTAAIRKDLNGDLLSSYISSVLSVELPSRAYLLQATVEETLLNLLLRNYLHYNLYDQAEAFRSKAQREEVWRSHQQYTRYLFYLGRIRAVQLEYSEARDCLQQASRKAPATALGFRVAADKWLTLVRLLLGEVPDRQELVAPGLALPLRPYFELTQAVRTGDTQMFSQVAQTHAAVFKQDATLNLITRLHHNVLRTGLRRIR
;
A
#
# COMPACT_ATOMS: atom_id res chain seq x y z
N MET A 1 -0.39 15.72 -29.79
CA MET A 1 0.06 14.51 -29.04
C MET A 1 -0.82 14.13 -27.84
N SER A 2 -1.80 14.94 -27.42
CA SER A 2 -2.65 14.67 -26.23
C SER A 2 -3.79 13.63 -26.46
N GLY A 3 -4.38 13.58 -27.65
CA GLY A 3 -5.57 12.75 -27.92
C GLY A 3 -5.34 11.23 -28.06
N ARG A 4 -4.13 10.76 -28.39
CA ARG A 4 -3.82 9.31 -28.51
C ARG A 4 -3.61 8.66 -27.14
N ILE A 5 -3.00 9.38 -26.20
CA ILE A 5 -2.79 8.92 -24.82
C ILE A 5 -4.14 8.86 -24.09
N MET A 6 -5.03 9.82 -24.33
CA MET A 6 -6.39 9.83 -23.76
C MET A 6 -7.29 8.71 -24.31
N ARG A 7 -7.10 8.30 -25.57
CA ARG A 7 -7.78 7.14 -26.18
C ARG A 7 -7.22 5.80 -25.68
N LEU A 8 -5.92 5.71 -25.45
CA LEU A 8 -5.29 4.52 -24.84
C LEU A 8 -5.68 4.36 -23.37
N THR A 9 -5.77 5.45 -22.61
CA THR A 9 -6.29 5.42 -21.22
C THR A 9 -7.78 5.11 -21.18
N ALA A 10 -8.58 5.59 -22.15
CA ALA A 10 -9.99 5.20 -22.27
C ALA A 10 -10.17 3.74 -22.71
N ALA A 11 -9.29 3.20 -23.56
CA ALA A 11 -9.29 1.79 -23.96
C ALA A 11 -8.90 0.88 -22.78
N ILE A 12 -7.84 1.22 -22.05
CA ILE A 12 -7.45 0.54 -20.80
C ILE A 12 -8.58 0.62 -19.78
N ARG A 13 -9.30 1.74 -19.67
CA ARG A 13 -10.48 1.90 -18.81
C ARG A 13 -11.67 1.02 -19.22
N LYS A 14 -11.77 0.66 -20.50
CA LYS A 14 -12.84 -0.20 -21.04
C LYS A 14 -12.51 -1.68 -20.91
N ASP A 15 -11.22 -2.03 -21.00
CA ASP A 15 -10.70 -3.39 -20.79
C ASP A 15 -10.54 -3.74 -19.30
N LEU A 16 -10.44 -2.74 -18.43
CA LEU A 16 -10.43 -2.86 -16.96
C LEU A 16 -11.82 -3.09 -16.34
N ASN A 17 -12.90 -3.21 -17.13
CA ASN A 17 -14.15 -3.75 -16.60
C ASN A 17 -13.86 -5.19 -16.16
N GLY A 18 -13.77 -5.40 -14.84
CA GLY A 18 -13.28 -6.62 -14.20
C GLY A 18 -13.93 -7.91 -14.66
N ASP A 19 -15.07 -7.84 -15.35
CA ASP A 19 -15.75 -9.00 -15.93
C ASP A 19 -15.06 -9.56 -17.19
N LEU A 20 -14.44 -8.72 -18.04
CA LEU A 20 -13.74 -9.20 -19.25
C LEU A 20 -12.37 -9.79 -18.90
N LEU A 21 -11.63 -9.18 -17.98
CA LEU A 21 -10.37 -9.75 -17.48
C LEU A 21 -10.59 -11.01 -16.65
N SER A 22 -11.63 -11.04 -15.81
CA SER A 22 -12.02 -12.26 -15.08
C SER A 22 -12.47 -13.38 -16.02
N SER A 23 -13.25 -13.04 -17.06
CA SER A 23 -13.63 -13.97 -18.12
C SER A 23 -12.43 -14.46 -18.94
N TYR A 24 -11.49 -13.59 -19.27
CA TYR A 24 -10.28 -13.96 -20.02
C TYR A 24 -9.35 -14.85 -19.18
N ILE A 25 -9.15 -14.51 -17.91
CA ILE A 25 -8.43 -15.36 -16.94
C ILE A 25 -9.13 -16.72 -16.82
N SER A 26 -10.47 -16.75 -16.68
CA SER A 26 -11.27 -17.99 -16.58
C SER A 26 -11.21 -18.84 -17.86
N SER A 27 -11.15 -18.23 -19.04
CA SER A 27 -11.01 -18.92 -20.33
C SER A 27 -9.59 -19.49 -20.56
N VAL A 28 -8.55 -18.83 -20.03
CA VAL A 28 -7.16 -19.33 -20.08
C VAL A 28 -6.95 -20.46 -19.05
N LEU A 29 -7.72 -20.45 -17.96
CA LEU A 29 -7.72 -21.46 -16.89
C LEU A 29 -8.40 -22.80 -17.27
N SER A 30 -9.20 -22.85 -18.35
CA SER A 30 -9.98 -24.06 -18.71
C SER A 30 -9.20 -25.06 -19.58
N VAL A 31 -7.94 -24.76 -19.93
CA VAL A 31 -7.10 -25.63 -20.76
C VAL A 31 -6.22 -26.49 -19.85
N GLU A 32 -6.48 -27.80 -19.79
CA GLU A 32 -5.63 -28.76 -19.08
C GLU A 32 -4.25 -28.81 -19.74
N LEU A 33 -3.24 -28.33 -19.01
CA LEU A 33 -1.84 -28.26 -19.45
C LEU A 33 -0.95 -29.08 -18.51
N PRO A 34 0.21 -29.59 -18.98
CA PRO A 34 1.12 -30.39 -18.15
C PRO A 34 1.54 -29.65 -16.87
N SER A 35 1.86 -30.37 -15.80
CA SER A 35 2.06 -29.82 -14.44
C SER A 35 3.01 -28.61 -14.36
N ARG A 36 4.00 -28.53 -15.27
CA ARG A 36 4.94 -27.40 -15.37
C ARG A 36 4.31 -26.14 -15.98
N ALA A 37 3.39 -26.30 -16.92
CA ALA A 37 2.62 -25.21 -17.53
C ALA A 37 1.54 -24.69 -16.56
N TYR A 38 0.94 -25.57 -15.75
CA TYR A 38 0.04 -25.16 -14.65
C TYR A 38 0.76 -24.30 -13.60
N LEU A 39 1.99 -24.67 -13.20
CA LEU A 39 2.83 -23.83 -12.31
C LEU A 39 3.15 -22.46 -12.93
N LEU A 40 3.37 -22.42 -14.24
CA LEU A 40 3.62 -21.18 -14.98
C LEU A 40 2.36 -20.31 -15.05
N GLN A 41 1.19 -20.89 -15.33
CA GLN A 41 -0.08 -20.17 -15.32
C GLN A 41 -0.39 -19.56 -13.96
N ALA A 42 -0.20 -20.32 -12.88
CA ALA A 42 -0.37 -19.82 -11.52
C ALA A 42 0.50 -18.61 -11.19
N THR A 43 1.78 -18.66 -11.54
CA THR A 43 2.70 -17.52 -11.31
C THR A 43 2.34 -16.31 -12.20
N VAL A 44 1.81 -16.54 -13.40
CA VAL A 44 1.26 -15.49 -14.26
C VAL A 44 0.00 -14.87 -13.66
N GLU A 45 -0.88 -15.65 -13.05
CA GLU A 45 -2.08 -15.16 -12.36
C GLU A 45 -1.72 -14.27 -11.16
N GLU A 46 -0.80 -14.72 -10.29
CA GLU A 46 -0.29 -13.95 -9.15
C GLU A 46 0.35 -12.62 -9.58
N THR A 47 1.13 -12.64 -10.67
CA THR A 47 1.75 -11.42 -11.21
C THR A 47 0.72 -10.48 -11.80
N LEU A 48 -0.27 -10.99 -12.54
CA LEU A 48 -1.33 -10.19 -13.14
C LEU A 48 -2.20 -9.52 -12.06
N LEU A 49 -2.57 -10.25 -11.01
CA LEU A 49 -3.27 -9.72 -9.85
C LEU A 49 -2.51 -8.53 -9.25
N ASN A 50 -1.21 -8.69 -9.01
CA ASN A 50 -0.35 -7.63 -8.49
C ASN A 50 -0.23 -6.42 -9.44
N LEU A 51 -0.19 -6.64 -10.74
CA LEU A 51 -0.13 -5.57 -11.74
C LEU A 51 -1.43 -4.77 -11.80
N LEU A 52 -2.58 -5.46 -11.74
CA LEU A 52 -3.90 -4.83 -11.74
C LEU A 52 -4.13 -4.03 -10.45
N LEU A 53 -3.81 -4.62 -9.29
CA LEU A 53 -3.88 -3.89 -8.01
C LEU A 53 -3.01 -2.63 -8.04
N ARG A 54 -1.77 -2.73 -8.54
CA ARG A 54 -0.90 -1.57 -8.70
C ARG A 54 -1.53 -0.49 -9.58
N ASN A 55 -2.22 -0.87 -10.65
CA ASN A 55 -2.90 0.06 -11.54
C ASN A 55 -4.06 0.78 -10.84
N TYR A 56 -4.92 0.04 -10.13
CA TYR A 56 -6.01 0.65 -9.35
C TYR A 56 -5.50 1.61 -8.29
N LEU A 57 -4.43 1.24 -7.58
CA LEU A 57 -3.81 2.10 -6.57
C LEU A 57 -3.17 3.36 -7.18
N HIS A 58 -2.68 3.29 -8.42
CA HIS A 58 -2.14 4.46 -9.12
C HIS A 58 -3.23 5.50 -9.43
N TYR A 59 -4.43 5.04 -9.77
CA TYR A 59 -5.59 5.91 -10.04
C TYR A 59 -6.42 6.23 -8.79
N ASN A 60 -5.96 5.85 -7.59
CA ASN A 60 -6.69 6.01 -6.32
C ASN A 60 -8.08 5.33 -6.31
N LEU A 61 -8.28 4.27 -7.10
CA LEU A 61 -9.53 3.52 -7.19
C LEU A 61 -9.58 2.39 -6.16
N TYR A 62 -9.57 2.76 -4.87
CA TYR A 62 -9.46 1.80 -3.76
C TYR A 62 -10.68 0.86 -3.63
N ASP A 63 -11.89 1.37 -3.85
CA ASP A 63 -13.13 0.56 -3.74
C ASP A 63 -13.21 -0.49 -4.85
N GLN A 64 -12.79 -0.13 -6.06
CA GLN A 64 -12.72 -1.07 -7.18
C GLN A 64 -11.62 -2.11 -6.98
N ALA A 65 -10.47 -1.71 -6.41
CA ALA A 65 -9.40 -2.64 -6.06
C ALA A 65 -9.87 -3.70 -5.06
N GLU A 66 -10.65 -3.29 -4.06
CA GLU A 66 -11.21 -4.21 -3.07
C GLU A 66 -12.27 -5.14 -3.67
N ALA A 67 -13.19 -4.60 -4.47
CA ALA A 67 -14.21 -5.40 -5.16
C ALA A 67 -13.59 -6.40 -6.15
N PHE A 68 -12.48 -6.04 -6.78
CA PHE A 68 -11.71 -6.96 -7.62
C PHE A 68 -11.02 -8.04 -6.77
N ARG A 69 -10.37 -7.64 -5.66
CA ARG A 69 -9.71 -8.56 -4.73
C ARG A 69 -10.68 -9.61 -4.18
N SER A 70 -11.86 -9.20 -3.70
CA SER A 70 -12.84 -10.11 -3.10
C SER A 70 -13.32 -11.18 -4.09
N LYS A 71 -13.37 -10.86 -5.38
CA LYS A 71 -13.68 -11.81 -6.46
C LYS A 71 -12.49 -12.67 -6.88
N ALA A 72 -11.29 -12.13 -6.80
CA ALA A 72 -10.05 -12.80 -7.23
C ALA A 72 -9.44 -13.71 -6.14
N GLN A 73 -9.89 -13.59 -4.88
CA GLN A 73 -9.32 -14.34 -3.77
C GLN A 73 -9.77 -15.82 -3.83
N ARG A 74 -8.97 -16.66 -4.48
CA ARG A 74 -9.05 -18.13 -4.37
C ARG A 74 -8.19 -18.62 -3.20
N GLU A 75 -8.57 -19.78 -2.64
CA GLU A 75 -7.90 -20.46 -1.53
C GLU A 75 -6.52 -21.05 -1.88
N GLU A 76 -5.88 -20.61 -2.97
CA GLU A 76 -4.60 -21.14 -3.39
C GLU A 76 -3.46 -20.54 -2.56
N VAL A 77 -2.64 -21.41 -2.00
CA VAL A 77 -1.37 -21.06 -1.36
C VAL A 77 -0.48 -20.36 -2.38
N TRP A 78 -0.06 -19.12 -2.07
CA TRP A 78 0.85 -18.36 -2.92
C TRP A 78 2.13 -19.16 -3.19
N ARG A 79 2.43 -19.38 -4.47
CA ARG A 79 3.58 -20.17 -4.90
C ARG A 79 4.86 -19.32 -4.88
N SER A 80 4.75 -18.03 -5.24
CA SER A 80 5.89 -17.10 -5.19
C SER A 80 5.86 -16.20 -3.96
N HIS A 81 6.85 -16.38 -3.08
CA HIS A 81 7.06 -15.54 -1.89
C HIS A 81 7.22 -14.05 -2.23
N GLN A 82 7.83 -13.75 -3.39
CA GLN A 82 8.04 -12.37 -3.85
C GLN A 82 6.72 -11.73 -4.30
N GLN A 83 5.86 -12.48 -5.00
CA GLN A 83 4.54 -12.00 -5.40
C GLN A 83 3.63 -11.83 -4.19
N TYR A 84 3.68 -12.77 -3.24
CA TYR A 84 2.93 -12.65 -1.99
C TYR A 84 3.32 -11.40 -1.19
N THR A 85 4.61 -11.11 -1.11
CA THR A 85 5.12 -9.91 -0.41
C THR A 85 4.58 -8.62 -1.05
N ARG A 86 4.52 -8.56 -2.39
CA ARG A 86 3.94 -7.41 -3.13
C ARG A 86 2.44 -7.31 -2.91
N TYR A 87 1.75 -8.44 -2.93
CA TYR A 87 0.32 -8.50 -2.68
C TYR A 87 -0.03 -7.97 -1.29
N LEU A 88 0.67 -8.43 -0.25
CA LEU A 88 0.51 -7.95 1.13
C LEU A 88 0.70 -6.44 1.24
N PHE A 89 1.68 -5.88 0.52
CA PHE A 89 1.89 -4.44 0.49
C PHE A 89 0.71 -3.69 -0.15
N TYR A 90 0.18 -4.16 -1.28
CA TYR A 90 -0.99 -3.53 -1.89
C TYR A 90 -2.25 -3.68 -1.03
N LEU A 91 -2.46 -4.86 -0.46
CA LEU A 91 -3.56 -5.13 0.47
C LEU A 91 -3.51 -4.19 1.67
N GLY A 92 -2.35 -4.06 2.31
CA GLY A 92 -2.17 -3.17 3.45
C GLY A 92 -2.48 -1.70 3.10
N ARG A 93 -2.16 -1.25 1.88
CA ARG A 93 -2.53 0.09 1.41
C ARG A 93 -4.03 0.28 1.21
N ILE A 94 -4.72 -0.72 0.64
CA ILE A 94 -6.17 -0.69 0.46
C ILE A 94 -6.86 -0.61 1.83
N ARG A 95 -6.49 -1.52 2.74
CA ARG A 95 -7.03 -1.57 4.12
C ARG A 95 -6.78 -0.27 4.90
N ALA A 96 -5.59 0.31 4.77
CA ALA A 96 -5.27 1.58 5.41
C ALA A 96 -6.18 2.72 4.94
N VAL A 97 -6.56 2.74 3.67
CA VAL A 97 -7.49 3.75 3.13
C VAL A 97 -8.93 3.48 3.57
N GLN A 98 -9.32 2.21 3.68
CA GLN A 98 -10.64 1.75 4.17
C GLN A 98 -10.83 1.86 5.69
N LEU A 99 -9.86 2.44 6.42
CA LEU A 99 -9.89 2.63 7.88
C LEU A 99 -9.70 1.34 8.70
N GLU A 100 -9.32 0.22 8.07
CA GLU A 100 -9.01 -1.05 8.73
C GLU A 100 -7.54 -1.09 9.16
N TYR A 101 -7.18 -0.24 10.12
CA TYR A 101 -5.78 -0.01 10.47
C TYR A 101 -5.08 -1.23 11.10
N SER A 102 -5.79 -2.06 11.87
CA SER A 102 -5.21 -3.26 12.50
C SER A 102 -4.78 -4.29 11.46
N GLU A 103 -5.66 -4.63 10.51
CA GLU A 103 -5.33 -5.54 9.40
C GLU A 103 -4.24 -4.95 8.49
N ALA A 104 -4.32 -3.65 8.20
CA ALA A 104 -3.34 -2.95 7.39
C ALA A 104 -1.93 -3.04 8.01
N ARG A 105 -1.81 -2.84 9.33
CA ARG A 105 -0.56 -2.96 10.07
C ARG A 105 0.03 -4.36 9.91
N ASP A 106 -0.77 -5.39 10.13
CA ASP A 106 -0.29 -6.77 10.11
C ASP A 106 0.18 -7.17 8.71
N CYS A 107 -0.57 -6.78 7.66
CA CYS A 107 -0.17 -7.00 6.27
C CYS A 107 1.14 -6.28 5.90
N LEU A 108 1.26 -5.00 6.25
CA LEU A 108 2.45 -4.19 5.95
C LEU A 108 3.68 -4.67 6.74
N GLN A 109 3.49 -5.09 7.98
CA GLN A 109 4.55 -5.64 8.82
C GLN A 109 5.05 -6.98 8.29
N GLN A 110 4.15 -7.86 7.83
CA GLN A 110 4.54 -9.09 7.13
C GLN A 110 5.28 -8.79 5.82
N ALA A 111 4.81 -7.80 5.03
CA ALA A 111 5.45 -7.40 3.79
C ALA A 111 6.88 -6.85 4.01
N SER A 112 7.08 -6.00 5.02
CA SER A 112 8.39 -5.44 5.36
C SER A 112 9.37 -6.54 5.81
N ARG A 113 8.92 -7.49 6.65
CA ARG A 113 9.73 -8.62 7.12
C ARG A 113 10.12 -9.61 6.01
N LYS A 114 9.21 -9.86 5.06
CA LYS A 114 9.41 -10.80 3.95
C LYS A 114 10.17 -10.18 2.77
N ALA A 115 10.38 -8.86 2.77
CA ALA A 115 11.11 -8.18 1.71
C ALA A 115 12.61 -8.53 1.74
N PRO A 116 13.22 -8.84 0.58
CA PRO A 116 14.65 -9.15 0.51
C PRO A 116 15.50 -7.92 0.83
N ALA A 117 16.69 -8.13 1.39
CA ALA A 117 17.61 -7.05 1.76
C ALA A 117 18.05 -6.18 0.56
N THR A 118 18.07 -6.77 -0.64
CA THR A 118 18.41 -6.08 -1.90
C THR A 118 17.35 -5.08 -2.35
N ALA A 119 16.08 -5.23 -1.90
CA ALA A 119 14.97 -4.38 -2.31
C ALA A 119 14.76 -3.20 -1.36
N LEU A 120 15.80 -2.38 -1.16
CA LEU A 120 15.76 -1.23 -0.24
C LEU A 120 14.60 -0.26 -0.53
N GLY A 121 14.34 0.06 -1.81
CA GLY A 121 13.25 0.96 -2.18
C GLY A 121 11.86 0.43 -1.80
N PHE A 122 11.64 -0.88 -1.90
CA PHE A 122 10.37 -1.49 -1.49
C PHE A 122 10.21 -1.47 0.03
N ARG A 123 11.29 -1.77 0.77
CA ARG A 123 11.31 -1.71 2.24
C ARG A 123 11.01 -0.29 2.72
N VAL A 124 11.69 0.70 2.15
CA VAL A 124 11.43 2.13 2.43
C VAL A 124 9.95 2.46 2.24
N ALA A 125 9.35 2.05 1.10
CA ALA A 125 7.94 2.30 0.85
C ALA A 125 7.03 1.59 1.86
N ALA A 126 7.28 0.32 2.17
CA ALA A 126 6.53 -0.45 3.16
C ALA A 126 6.61 0.18 4.56
N ASP A 127 7.80 0.58 4.99
CA ASP A 127 8.05 1.14 6.33
C ASP A 127 7.46 2.55 6.48
N LYS A 128 7.45 3.37 5.42
CA LYS A 128 6.72 4.65 5.40
C LYS A 128 5.23 4.45 5.67
N TRP A 129 4.59 3.50 4.97
CA TRP A 129 3.17 3.19 5.16
C TRP A 129 2.90 2.56 6.53
N LEU A 130 3.76 1.62 6.97
CA LEU A 130 3.63 0.97 8.27
C LEU A 130 3.74 1.98 9.42
N THR A 131 4.66 2.95 9.33
CA THR A 131 4.82 4.03 10.32
C THR A 131 3.53 4.83 10.45
N LEU A 132 2.92 5.25 9.34
CA LEU A 132 1.67 6.02 9.38
C LEU A 132 0.50 5.22 9.95
N VAL A 133 0.36 3.95 9.58
CA VAL A 133 -0.72 3.10 10.08
C VAL A 133 -0.58 2.87 11.58
N ARG A 134 0.65 2.62 12.08
CA ARG A 134 0.91 2.50 13.53
C ARG A 134 0.57 3.77 14.29
N LEU A 135 0.96 4.94 13.76
CA LEU A 135 0.60 6.22 14.37
C LEU A 135 -0.92 6.44 14.41
N LEU A 136 -1.66 5.99 13.40
CA LEU A 136 -3.13 6.07 13.38
C LEU A 136 -3.78 5.15 14.43
N LEU A 137 -3.14 4.03 14.76
CA LEU A 137 -3.54 3.15 15.88
C LEU A 137 -3.13 3.71 17.25
N GLY A 138 -2.31 4.76 17.30
CA GLY A 138 -1.73 5.30 18.53
C GLY A 138 -0.50 4.53 19.03
N GLU A 139 0.04 3.60 18.23
CA GLU A 139 1.28 2.89 18.51
C GLU A 139 2.46 3.73 17.98
N VAL A 140 3.36 4.14 18.88
CA VAL A 140 4.56 4.89 18.48
C VAL A 140 5.67 3.89 18.12
N PRO A 141 6.19 3.90 16.88
CA PRO A 141 7.27 3.00 16.48
C PRO A 141 8.61 3.36 17.14
N ASP A 142 9.43 2.34 17.38
CA ASP A 142 10.75 2.51 18.00
C ASP A 142 11.72 3.26 17.09
N ARG A 143 12.54 4.13 17.69
CA ARG A 143 13.55 4.92 16.97
C ARG A 143 14.52 4.03 16.18
N GLN A 144 14.85 2.86 16.71
CA GLN A 144 15.79 1.93 16.07
C GLN A 144 15.25 1.39 14.74
N GLU A 145 13.93 1.23 14.62
CA GLU A 145 13.29 0.77 13.38
C GLU A 145 13.35 1.85 12.28
N LEU A 146 13.23 3.12 12.65
CA LEU A 146 13.22 4.26 11.73
C LEU A 146 14.62 4.73 11.30
N VAL A 147 15.67 4.37 12.05
CA VAL A 147 17.07 4.79 11.81
C VAL A 147 17.93 3.63 11.29
N ALA A 148 17.31 2.54 10.83
CA ALA A 148 18.03 1.43 10.22
C ALA A 148 18.90 1.89 9.01
N PRO A 149 20.05 1.24 8.77
CA PRO A 149 20.96 1.63 7.70
C PRO A 149 20.27 1.56 6.33
N GLY A 150 20.32 2.66 5.57
CA GLY A 150 19.64 2.82 4.28
C GLY A 150 18.18 3.30 4.35
N LEU A 151 17.57 3.32 5.55
CA LEU A 151 16.18 3.79 5.78
C LEU A 151 16.14 5.19 6.40
N ALA A 152 17.18 5.60 7.14
CA ALA A 152 17.17 6.85 7.90
C ALA A 152 16.91 8.12 7.06
N LEU A 153 17.52 8.23 5.87
CA LEU A 153 17.37 9.40 5.00
C LEU A 153 15.93 9.53 4.45
N PRO A 154 15.35 8.51 3.78
CA PRO A 154 14.00 8.62 3.24
C PRO A 154 12.89 8.62 4.31
N LEU A 155 13.13 8.09 5.51
CA LEU A 155 12.15 8.08 6.60
C LEU A 155 12.21 9.33 7.48
N ARG A 156 13.18 10.22 7.30
CA ARG A 156 13.31 11.45 8.11
C ARG A 156 12.01 12.28 8.21
N PRO A 157 11.27 12.57 7.11
CA PRO A 157 10.00 13.29 7.19
C PRO A 157 8.95 12.59 8.05
N TYR A 158 8.93 11.25 8.01
CA TYR A 158 8.02 10.42 8.79
C TYR A 158 8.45 10.37 10.27
N PHE A 159 9.75 10.39 10.55
CA PHE A 159 10.29 10.48 11.91
C PHE A 159 9.97 11.82 12.57
N GLU A 160 10.11 12.95 11.86
CA GLU A 160 9.73 14.26 12.40
C GLU A 160 8.21 14.30 12.72
N LEU A 161 7.42 13.64 11.89
CA LEU A 161 5.97 13.51 12.08
C LEU A 161 5.61 12.59 13.28
N THR A 162 6.34 11.49 13.51
CA THR A 162 6.14 10.66 14.71
C THR A 162 6.45 11.44 15.99
N GLN A 163 7.46 12.32 15.98
CA GLN A 163 7.79 13.18 17.13
C GLN A 163 6.65 14.15 17.45
N ALA A 164 6.10 14.83 16.44
CA ALA A 164 4.97 15.75 16.63
C ALA A 164 3.72 15.04 17.19
N VAL A 165 3.45 13.81 16.72
CA VAL A 165 2.33 12.99 17.22
C VAL A 165 2.57 12.57 18.68
N ARG A 166 3.81 12.20 19.03
CA ARG A 166 4.18 11.78 20.40
C ARG A 166 4.07 12.93 21.41
N THR A 167 4.43 14.15 21.02
CA THR A 167 4.26 15.33 21.88
C THR A 167 2.79 15.77 21.96
N GLY A 168 2.01 15.50 20.91
CA GLY A 168 0.62 15.97 20.79
C GLY A 168 0.53 17.43 20.32
N ASP A 169 1.62 17.96 19.76
CA ASP A 169 1.72 19.34 19.31
C ASP A 169 1.18 19.49 17.88
N THR A 170 0.03 20.15 17.77
CA THR A 170 -0.68 20.37 16.51
C THR A 170 0.00 21.41 15.61
N GLN A 171 0.73 22.36 16.18
CA GLN A 171 1.48 23.37 15.43
C GLN A 171 2.73 22.72 14.82
N MET A 172 3.49 21.98 15.62
CA MET A 172 4.65 21.22 15.14
C MET A 172 4.23 20.25 14.04
N PHE A 173 3.12 19.53 14.22
CA PHE A 173 2.59 18.62 13.19
C PHE A 173 2.28 19.36 11.88
N SER A 174 1.61 20.51 11.96
CA SER A 174 1.21 21.29 10.78
C SER A 174 2.43 21.82 10.03
N GLN A 175 3.46 22.29 10.76
CA GLN A 175 4.72 22.76 10.17
C GLN A 175 5.46 21.63 9.44
N VAL A 176 5.60 20.46 10.07
CA VAL A 176 6.25 19.28 9.45
C VAL A 176 5.46 18.80 8.22
N ALA A 177 4.12 18.76 8.33
CA ALA A 177 3.24 18.36 7.23
C ALA A 177 3.35 19.30 6.02
N GLN A 178 3.47 20.61 6.25
CA GLN A 178 3.65 21.61 5.20
C GLN A 178 5.06 21.55 4.60
N THR A 179 6.09 21.44 5.44
CA THR A 179 7.50 21.39 5.01
C THR A 179 7.78 20.22 4.07
N HIS A 180 7.23 19.04 4.40
CA HIS A 180 7.45 17.81 3.62
C HIS A 180 6.26 17.43 2.73
N ALA A 181 5.33 18.36 2.47
CA ALA A 181 4.11 18.09 1.69
C ALA A 181 4.39 17.49 0.30
N ALA A 182 5.46 17.94 -0.37
CA ALA A 182 5.87 17.42 -1.67
C ALA A 182 6.26 15.93 -1.60
N VAL A 183 6.98 15.53 -0.54
CA VAL A 183 7.40 14.14 -0.32
C VAL A 183 6.17 13.26 -0.07
N PHE A 184 5.28 13.70 0.81
CA PHE A 184 4.05 12.95 1.11
C PHE A 184 3.10 12.83 -0.07
N LYS A 185 3.10 13.82 -0.97
CA LYS A 185 2.35 13.77 -2.24
C LYS A 185 2.93 12.71 -3.18
N GLN A 186 4.25 12.64 -3.30
CA GLN A 186 4.94 11.63 -4.12
C GLN A 186 4.73 10.22 -3.58
N ASP A 187 4.72 10.06 -2.25
CA ASP A 187 4.49 8.77 -1.58
C ASP A 187 3.01 8.34 -1.56
N ALA A 188 2.10 9.18 -2.05
CA ALA A 188 0.64 8.98 -2.02
C ALA A 188 0.08 8.76 -0.61
N THR A 189 0.67 9.41 0.40
CA THR A 189 0.29 9.27 1.83
C THR A 189 -0.46 10.47 2.41
N LEU A 190 -0.71 11.51 1.62
CA LEU A 190 -1.38 12.73 2.10
C LEU A 190 -2.73 12.45 2.80
N ASN A 191 -3.54 11.54 2.24
CA ASN A 191 -4.84 11.17 2.81
C ASN A 191 -4.72 10.65 4.25
N LEU A 192 -3.68 9.86 4.54
CA LEU A 192 -3.42 9.33 5.87
C LEU A 192 -2.93 10.42 6.83
N ILE A 193 -2.12 11.36 6.35
CA ILE A 193 -1.59 12.47 7.16
C ILE A 193 -2.70 13.42 7.58
N THR A 194 -3.62 13.76 6.68
CA THR A 194 -4.81 14.56 7.03
C THR A 194 -5.64 13.87 8.11
N ARG A 195 -5.83 12.54 8.01
CA ARG A 195 -6.52 11.76 9.05
C ARG A 195 -5.74 11.75 10.36
N LEU A 196 -4.41 11.66 10.30
CA LEU A 196 -3.57 11.67 11.49
C LEU A 196 -3.64 13.02 12.23
N HIS A 197 -3.77 14.14 11.52
CA HIS A 197 -3.99 15.45 12.13
C HIS A 197 -5.20 15.45 13.09
N HIS A 198 -6.33 14.89 12.64
CA HIS A 198 -7.52 14.73 13.48
C HIS A 198 -7.26 13.80 14.69
N ASN A 199 -6.45 12.76 14.53
CA ASN A 199 -6.07 11.89 15.64
C ASN A 199 -5.15 12.60 16.65
N VAL A 200 -4.18 13.39 16.19
CA VAL A 200 -3.31 14.20 17.06
C VAL A 200 -4.11 15.20 17.88
N LEU A 201 -5.10 15.87 17.27
CA LEU A 201 -6.02 16.77 17.98
C LEU A 201 -6.76 16.03 19.10
N ARG A 202 -7.29 14.84 18.83
CA ARG A 202 -7.98 14.02 19.84
C ARG A 202 -7.04 13.55 20.96
N THR A 203 -5.83 13.13 20.62
CA THR A 203 -4.81 12.68 21.59
C THR A 203 -4.31 13.83 22.46
N GLY A 204 -4.09 15.02 21.88
CA GLY A 204 -3.71 16.24 22.60
C GLY A 204 -4.77 16.66 23.62
N LEU A 205 -6.05 16.61 23.25
CA LEU A 205 -7.17 16.90 24.16
C LEU A 205 -7.28 15.90 25.32
N ARG A 206 -6.93 14.62 25.11
CA ARG A 206 -6.94 13.59 26.16
C ARG A 206 -5.85 13.80 27.21
N ARG A 207 -4.74 14.46 26.86
CA ARG A 207 -3.58 14.66 27.73
C ARG A 207 -3.72 15.85 28.69
N ILE A 208 -4.62 16.80 28.38
CA ILE A 208 -4.86 18.03 29.16
C ILE A 208 -5.90 17.80 30.28
N ARG A 209 -6.68 16.71 30.21
CA ARG A 209 -7.57 16.26 31.29
C ARG A 209 -6.83 15.29 32.20
#